data_AF-A0A0J5VJL8-F1
#
_entry.id   AF-A0A0J5VJL8-F1
#
_cell.length_a   1.000
_cell.length_b   1.000
_cell.length_c   1.000
_cell.angle_alpha   90.00
_cell.angle_beta   90.00
_cell.angle_gamma   90.00
#
_symmetry.space_group_name_H-M   'P 1'
#
loop_
_entity.id
_entity.type
_entity.pdbx_description
1 polymer ?
#
loop_
_entity_poly.entity_id
_entity_poly.type
_entity_poly.pdbx_seq_one_letter_code
_entity_poly.pdbx_strand_id
1 'polypeptide(L)'
;MTARLPIDGTPALSDYRLTDNLTATRGRIFLTGTQALVRLLLMQRTVDAEQGLNTAGFVSGYRGSPLGMVDQQLWKAKKLLDGSGVRFLPAINEELGGTAVLGTQRVEADPERTVEGV
;
A
#
# COMPACT_ATOMS: atom_id res chain seq x y z
N MET A 1 -6.49 6.89 -49.54
CA MET A 1 -5.38 7.82 -49.25
C MET A 1 -5.77 8.60 -48.01
N THR A 2 -5.39 8.12 -46.82
CA THR A 2 -5.66 8.77 -45.52
C THR A 2 -4.32 9.19 -44.95
N ALA A 3 -4.02 10.49 -45.08
CA ALA A 3 -2.81 11.07 -44.51
C ALA A 3 -2.92 11.00 -42.98
N ARG A 4 -1.98 10.28 -42.34
CA ARG A 4 -1.75 10.37 -40.91
C ARG A 4 -1.23 11.79 -40.65
N LEU A 5 -2.00 12.59 -39.92
CA LEU A 5 -1.54 13.89 -39.44
C LEU A 5 -0.24 13.69 -38.64
N PRO A 6 0.79 14.53 -38.85
CA PRO A 6 1.97 14.52 -38.01
C PRO A 6 1.54 14.86 -36.59
N ILE A 7 1.86 13.99 -35.64
CA ILE A 7 1.79 14.31 -34.22
C ILE A 7 2.97 15.23 -33.92
N ASP A 8 2.81 16.51 -34.22
CA ASP A 8 3.77 17.53 -33.82
C ASP A 8 3.82 17.62 -32.30
N GLY A 9 5.03 17.40 -31.77
CA GLY A 9 5.36 17.47 -30.35
C GLY A 9 5.60 16.10 -29.74
N THR A 10 6.88 15.76 -29.52
CA THR A 10 7.21 14.79 -28.47
C THR A 10 6.64 15.36 -27.17
N PRO A 11 5.66 14.71 -26.53
CA PRO A 11 5.15 15.21 -25.25
C PRO A 11 6.33 15.32 -24.30
N ALA A 12 6.45 16.46 -23.61
CA ALA A 12 7.51 16.67 -22.64
C ALA A 12 7.55 15.46 -21.68
N LEU A 13 8.73 14.87 -21.51
CA LEU A 13 8.92 13.79 -20.54
C LEU A 13 8.48 14.31 -19.18
N SER A 14 7.48 13.67 -18.58
CA SER A 14 7.07 13.97 -17.21
C SER A 14 8.25 13.77 -16.26
N ASP A 15 8.40 14.61 -15.23
CA ASP A 15 9.35 14.43 -14.11
C ASP A 15 8.94 13.27 -13.18
N TYR A 16 8.43 12.19 -13.78
CA TYR A 16 7.94 11.01 -13.09
C TYR A 16 9.11 10.17 -12.58
N ARG A 17 9.10 9.87 -11.29
CA ARG A 17 10.06 8.97 -10.65
C ARG A 17 9.39 7.64 -10.36
N LEU A 18 10.14 6.55 -10.43
CA LEU A 18 9.59 5.21 -10.13
C LEU A 18 8.97 5.12 -8.74
N THR A 19 9.45 5.90 -7.77
CA THR A 19 8.91 5.97 -6.42
C THR A 19 7.52 6.61 -6.34
N ASP A 20 7.14 7.41 -7.34
CA ASP A 20 5.86 8.12 -7.38
C ASP A 20 4.67 7.16 -7.39
N ASN A 21 4.89 5.92 -7.86
CA ASN A 21 3.91 4.85 -7.76
C ASN A 21 3.39 4.62 -6.32
N LEU A 22 4.20 4.90 -5.29
CA LEU A 22 3.81 4.81 -3.88
C LEU A 22 3.73 6.17 -3.18
N THR A 23 4.46 7.18 -3.65
CA THR A 23 4.63 8.45 -2.89
C THR A 23 3.94 9.66 -3.47
N ALA A 24 3.60 9.69 -4.76
CA ALA A 24 2.99 10.89 -5.35
C ALA A 24 1.61 11.16 -4.76
N THR A 25 1.34 12.41 -4.39
CA THR A 25 0.04 12.81 -3.80
C THR A 25 -0.94 13.37 -4.82
N ARG A 26 -0.49 13.62 -6.06
CA ARG A 26 -1.31 14.15 -7.15
C ARG A 26 -0.76 13.71 -8.51
N GLY A 27 -1.57 13.90 -9.55
CA GLY A 27 -1.18 13.63 -10.93
C GLY A 27 -1.33 12.16 -11.32
N ARG A 28 -0.82 11.84 -12.51
CA ARG A 28 -0.89 10.48 -13.06
C ARG A 28 0.31 9.68 -12.59
N ILE A 29 0.07 8.43 -12.20
CA ILE A 29 1.09 7.47 -11.77
C ILE A 29 0.97 6.17 -12.58
N PHE A 30 2.07 5.45 -12.69
CA PHE A 30 2.12 4.13 -13.32
C PHE A 30 2.45 3.08 -12.26
N LEU A 31 1.58 2.08 -12.09
CA LEU A 31 1.79 1.04 -11.10
C LEU A 31 1.27 -0.32 -11.58
N THR A 32 1.84 -1.39 -11.04
CA THR A 32 1.31 -2.75 -11.19
C THR A 32 0.16 -2.99 -10.21
N GLY A 33 -0.65 -4.03 -10.44
CA GLY A 33 -1.70 -4.41 -9.48
C GLY A 33 -1.17 -4.70 -8.07
N THR A 34 0.01 -5.33 -7.95
CA THR A 34 0.64 -5.60 -6.65
C THR A 34 1.13 -4.33 -5.96
N GLN A 35 1.62 -3.34 -6.71
CA GLN A 35 1.95 -2.03 -6.17
C GLN A 35 0.69 -1.26 -5.75
N ALA A 36 -0.44 -1.48 -6.43
CA ALA A 36 -1.73 -0.87 -6.06
C ALA A 36 -2.16 -1.29 -4.67
N LEU A 37 -2.04 -2.58 -4.34
CA LEU A 37 -2.38 -3.11 -3.03
C LEU A 37 -1.50 -2.51 -1.92
N VAL A 38 -0.19 -2.36 -2.16
CA VAL A 38 0.71 -1.70 -1.21
C VAL A 38 0.36 -0.22 -1.05
N ARG A 39 0.11 0.48 -2.17
CA ARG A 39 -0.24 1.89 -2.17
C ARG A 39 -1.54 2.14 -1.42
N LEU A 40 -2.53 1.28 -1.55
CA LEU A 40 -3.83 1.41 -0.89
C LEU A 40 -3.68 1.49 0.64
N LEU A 41 -2.79 0.69 1.22
CA LEU A 41 -2.50 0.72 2.67
C LEU A 41 -1.90 2.06 3.11
N LEU A 42 -0.93 2.58 2.34
CA LEU A 42 -0.31 3.88 2.60
C LEU A 42 -1.31 5.03 2.45
N MET A 43 -2.18 4.94 1.44
CA MET A 43 -3.24 5.91 1.19
C MET A 43 -4.28 5.90 2.31
N GLN A 44 -4.71 4.72 2.79
CA GLN A 44 -5.66 4.63 3.89
C GLN A 44 -5.11 5.33 5.14
N ARG A 45 -3.84 5.10 5.49
CA ARG A 45 -3.21 5.80 6.61
C ARG A 45 -3.22 7.32 6.44
N THR A 46 -2.97 7.79 5.22
CA THR A 46 -2.95 9.21 4.88
C THR A 46 -4.34 9.81 5.08
N VAL A 47 -5.39 9.14 4.58
CA VAL A 47 -6.78 9.55 4.77
C VAL A 47 -7.16 9.58 6.24
N ASP A 48 -6.79 8.57 7.01
CA ASP A 48 -7.07 8.52 8.45
C ASP A 48 -6.39 9.68 9.20
N ALA A 49 -5.14 9.99 8.85
CA ALA A 49 -4.40 11.13 9.42
C ALA A 49 -5.08 12.47 9.10
N GLU A 50 -5.53 12.66 7.85
CA GLU A 50 -6.24 13.86 7.40
C GLU A 50 -7.60 14.03 8.12
N GLN A 51 -8.22 12.93 8.55
CA GLN A 51 -9.43 12.93 9.37
C GLN A 51 -9.15 13.03 10.87
N GLY A 52 -7.89 13.08 11.29
CA GLY A 52 -7.49 13.15 12.70
C GLY A 52 -7.64 11.83 13.46
N LEU A 53 -7.78 10.70 12.77
CA LEU A 53 -7.90 9.37 13.38
C LEU A 53 -6.51 8.82 13.73
N ASN A 54 -6.35 8.29 14.94
CA ASN A 54 -5.11 7.63 15.35
C ASN A 54 -5.17 6.13 15.03
N THR A 55 -5.02 5.76 13.76
CA THR A 55 -5.01 4.36 13.29
C THR A 55 -3.62 3.86 12.93
N ALA A 56 -3.47 2.54 12.88
CA ALA A 56 -2.35 1.86 12.23
C ALA A 56 -2.87 0.99 11.08
N GLY A 57 -1.97 0.51 10.22
CA GLY A 57 -2.29 -0.53 9.26
C GLY A 57 -1.65 -1.86 9.65
N PHE A 58 -2.32 -2.97 9.34
CA PHE A 58 -1.75 -4.31 9.53
C PHE A 58 -2.00 -5.20 8.33
N VAL A 59 -0.95 -5.91 7.90
CA VAL A 59 -1.02 -6.89 6.82
C VAL A 59 -0.37 -8.18 7.28
N SER A 60 -1.07 -9.28 7.10
CA SER A 60 -0.54 -10.62 7.29
C SER A 60 -1.11 -11.56 6.24
N GLY A 61 -0.38 -12.63 5.96
CA GLY A 61 -0.76 -13.61 4.95
C GLY A 61 0.36 -14.59 4.65
N TYR A 62 -0.02 -15.65 3.95
CA TYR A 62 0.92 -16.66 3.46
C TYR A 62 1.08 -16.52 1.95
N ARG A 63 2.31 -16.72 1.48
CA ARG A 63 2.65 -16.55 0.07
C ARG A 63 2.03 -17.67 -0.77
N GLY A 64 1.23 -17.28 -1.75
CA GLY A 64 0.69 -18.22 -2.75
C GLY A 64 0.26 -17.52 -4.04
N SER A 65 0.14 -18.27 -5.12
CA SER A 65 -0.51 -17.77 -6.35
C SER A 65 -1.99 -17.48 -6.07
N PRO A 66 -2.58 -16.38 -6.58
CA PRO A 66 -2.03 -15.41 -7.55
C PRO A 66 -1.31 -14.20 -6.93
N LEU A 67 -1.24 -14.10 -5.59
CA LEU A 67 -0.74 -12.92 -4.88
C LEU A 67 0.72 -13.00 -4.43
N GLY A 68 1.48 -14.03 -4.83
CA GLY A 68 2.82 -14.30 -4.30
C GLY A 68 3.88 -13.22 -4.56
N MET A 69 3.57 -12.24 -5.43
CA MET A 69 4.41 -11.06 -5.67
C MET A 69 4.08 -9.89 -4.73
N VAL A 70 2.96 -9.91 -4.00
CA VAL A 70 2.54 -8.85 -3.08
C VAL A 70 3.50 -8.73 -1.90
N ASP A 71 3.89 -9.85 -1.27
CA ASP A 71 4.87 -9.85 -0.18
C ASP A 71 6.19 -9.18 -0.57
N GLN A 72 6.63 -9.41 -1.81
CA GLN A 72 7.86 -8.80 -2.33
C GLN A 72 7.72 -7.29 -2.49
N GLN A 73 6.54 -6.80 -2.90
CA GLN A 73 6.28 -5.36 -2.93
C GLN A 73 6.20 -4.78 -1.51
N LEU A 74 5.56 -5.48 -0.56
CA LEU A 74 5.51 -5.08 0.86
C LEU A 74 6.91 -4.97 1.47
N TRP A 75 7.79 -5.95 1.22
CA TRP A 75 9.18 -5.88 1.69
C TRP A 75 9.97 -4.74 1.05
N LYS A 76 9.82 -4.51 -0.27
CA LYS A 76 10.46 -3.37 -0.94
C LYS A 76 9.99 -2.03 -0.37
N ALA A 77 8.72 -1.95 0.00
CA ALA A 77 8.09 -0.76 0.57
C ALA A 77 8.26 -0.63 2.09
N LYS A 78 9.00 -1.54 2.77
CA LYS A 78 9.06 -1.61 4.24
C LYS A 78 9.30 -0.26 4.92
N LYS A 79 10.24 0.56 4.40
CA LYS A 79 10.53 1.88 4.98
C LYS A 79 9.33 2.84 4.91
N LEU A 80 8.57 2.81 3.81
CA LEU A 80 7.36 3.61 3.66
C LEU A 80 6.27 3.09 4.60
N LEU A 81 6.09 1.77 4.67
CA LEU A 81 5.11 1.14 5.55
C LEU A 81 5.39 1.47 7.02
N ASP A 82 6.62 1.27 7.49
CA ASP A 82 7.02 1.60 8.86
C ASP A 82 6.78 3.10 9.17
N GLY A 83 7.15 3.99 8.24
CA GLY A 83 6.96 5.43 8.38
C GLY A 83 5.48 5.86 8.40
N SER A 84 4.60 5.06 7.81
CA SER A 84 3.14 5.22 7.84
C SER A 84 2.47 4.38 8.95
N GLY A 85 3.21 3.76 9.86
CA GLY A 85 2.61 2.92 10.90
C GLY A 85 1.85 1.71 10.36
N VAL A 86 2.26 1.18 9.20
CA VAL A 86 1.71 -0.04 8.61
C VAL A 86 2.66 -1.19 8.90
N ARG A 87 2.20 -2.20 9.64
CA ARG A 87 2.98 -3.39 9.99
C ARG A 87 2.68 -4.52 9.01
N PHE A 88 3.72 -5.03 8.34
CA PHE A 88 3.64 -6.28 7.60
C PHE A 88 4.23 -7.44 8.41
N LEU A 89 3.44 -8.49 8.63
CA LEU A 89 3.82 -9.73 9.30
C LEU A 89 3.58 -10.93 8.36
N PRO A 90 4.61 -11.51 7.73
CA PRO A 90 4.41 -12.72 6.94
C PRO A 90 4.04 -13.90 7.86
N ALA A 91 3.05 -14.69 7.47
CA ALA A 91 2.61 -15.87 8.21
C ALA A 91 3.26 -17.16 7.66
N ILE A 92 3.18 -18.24 8.43
CA ILE A 92 3.63 -19.59 8.02
C ILE A 92 2.54 -20.33 7.22
N ASN A 93 1.27 -19.96 7.41
CA ASN A 93 0.11 -20.42 6.66
C ASN A 93 -1.03 -19.39 6.77
N GLU A 94 -2.09 -19.60 5.99
CA GLU A 94 -3.26 -18.72 5.91
C GLU A 94 -4.01 -18.62 7.24
N GLU A 95 -4.14 -19.72 7.98
CA GLU A 95 -4.84 -19.77 9.28
C GLU A 95 -4.15 -18.89 10.32
N LEU A 96 -2.82 -18.93 10.40
CA LEU A 96 -2.04 -18.06 11.27
C LEU A 96 -2.09 -16.60 10.79
N GLY A 97 -2.12 -16.39 9.47
CA GLY A 97 -2.32 -15.07 8.88
C GLY A 97 -3.65 -14.45 9.30
N GLY A 98 -4.74 -15.19 9.12
CA GLY A 98 -6.09 -14.80 9.52
C GLY A 98 -6.21 -14.60 11.02
N THR A 99 -5.60 -15.47 11.82
CA THR A 99 -5.56 -15.33 13.29
C THR A 99 -4.87 -14.03 13.72
N ALA A 100 -3.76 -13.67 13.07
CA ALA A 100 -3.06 -12.43 13.36
C ALA A 100 -3.93 -11.20 13.04
N VAL A 101 -4.63 -11.19 11.90
CA VAL A 101 -5.57 -10.13 11.52
C VAL A 101 -6.75 -10.06 12.50
N LEU A 102 -7.32 -11.20 12.89
CA LEU A 102 -8.40 -11.25 13.88
C LEU A 102 -7.97 -10.66 15.23
N GLY A 103 -6.71 -10.82 15.62
CA GLY A 103 -6.15 -10.22 16.82
C GLY A 103 -6.21 -8.70 16.82
N THR A 104 -6.01 -8.05 15.66
CA THR A 104 -6.03 -6.58 15.57
C THR A 104 -7.41 -6.00 15.83
N GLN A 105 -8.47 -6.75 15.56
CA GLN A 105 -9.86 -6.32 15.76
C GLN A 105 -10.24 -6.14 17.25
N ARG A 106 -9.35 -6.55 18.16
CA ARG A 106 -9.54 -6.39 19.61
C ARG A 106 -8.88 -5.14 20.18
N VAL A 107 -8.18 -4.36 19.36
CA VAL A 107 -7.38 -3.20 19.79
C VAL A 107 -8.18 -2.20 20.62
N GLU A 108 -9.46 -1.97 20.29
CA GLU A 108 -10.31 -1.01 21.00
C GLU A 108 -10.53 -1.37 22.47
N ALA A 109 -10.49 -2.66 22.82
CA ALA A 109 -10.72 -3.17 24.17
C ALA A 109 -9.42 -3.30 24.99
N ASP A 110 -8.25 -3.10 24.39
CA ASP A 110 -6.96 -3.22 25.06
C ASP A 110 -6.61 -1.91 25.79
N PRO A 111 -6.47 -1.91 27.14
CA PRO A 111 -6.10 -0.71 27.88
C PRO A 111 -4.68 -0.20 27.59
N GLU A 112 -3.80 -1.04 27.03
CA GLU A 112 -2.43 -0.70 26.65
C GLU A 112 -2.28 -0.34 25.16
N ARG A 113 -3.40 -0.21 24.43
CA ARG A 113 -3.39 0.13 23.00
C ARG A 113 -2.65 1.44 22.73
N THR A 114 -1.89 1.45 21.63
CA THR A 114 -1.15 2.64 21.15
C THR A 114 -1.89 3.38 20.02
N VAL A 115 -2.92 2.76 19.46
CA VAL A 115 -3.80 3.29 18.41
C VAL A 115 -5.26 3.03 18.74
N GLU A 116 -6.17 3.75 18.08
CA GLU A 116 -7.63 3.64 18.23
C GLU A 116 -8.22 2.54 17.35
N GLY A 117 -7.59 2.26 16.21
CA GLY A 117 -8.01 1.21 15.30
C GLY A 117 -6.86 0.69 14.45
N VAL A 118 -7.06 -0.48 13.87
CA VAL A 118 -6.13 -1.17 12.97
C VAL A 118 -6.87 -1.75 11.78
#